data_AF-A0A6G6XBF5-F1
#
_entry.id   AF-A0A6G6XBF5-F1
#
_cell.length_a   1.000
_cell.length_b   1.000
_cell.length_c   1.000
_cell.angle_alpha   90.00
_cell.angle_beta   90.00
_cell.angle_gamma   90.00
#
_symmetry.space_group_name_H-M   'P 1'
#
loop_
_entity.id
_entity.type
_entity.pdbx_description
1 polymer ?
#
loop_
_entity_poly.entity_id
_entity_poly.type
_entity_poly.pdbx_seq_one_letter_code
_entity_poly.pdbx_strand_id
1 'polypeptide(L)'
;MEGQGLGLGAMVFAALSIVALIWSGWWTNRRYSCFDRIPGHYDFKGRATRLDPRRQMAWLLPVLFSLLIAGYGTLFHLVPAELQNGDPSVGMVLVCLVFLAAQGLVLWLLARWAQAQRGDT
;
A
#
# COMPACT_ATOMS: atom_id res chain seq x y z
N MET A 1 19.07 7.53 -29.58
CA MET A 1 19.07 6.99 -28.21
C MET A 1 17.76 7.42 -27.59
N GLU A 2 16.71 6.62 -27.76
CA GLU A 2 15.41 6.87 -27.12
C GLU A 2 15.58 6.60 -25.62
N GLY A 3 15.28 7.60 -24.79
CA GLY A 3 15.41 7.48 -23.35
C GLY A 3 14.51 6.36 -22.84
N GLN A 4 15.10 5.33 -22.24
CA GLN A 4 14.38 4.31 -21.47
C GLN A 4 13.91 4.92 -20.14
N GLY A 5 13.00 5.89 -20.22
CA GLY A 5 12.23 6.33 -19.07
C GLY A 5 11.14 5.31 -18.73
N LEU A 6 10.51 5.48 -17.56
CA LEU A 6 9.28 4.75 -17.26
C LEU A 6 8.27 4.95 -18.38
N GLY A 7 7.75 3.86 -18.94
CA GLY A 7 6.68 3.95 -19.94
C GLY A 7 5.47 4.70 -19.37
N LEU A 8 4.78 5.49 -20.21
CA LEU A 8 3.60 6.26 -19.80
C LEU A 8 2.57 5.37 -19.07
N GLY A 9 2.37 4.14 -19.55
CA GLY A 9 1.48 3.16 -18.91
C GLY A 9 1.90 2.82 -17.47
N ALA A 10 3.20 2.63 -17.21
CA ALA A 10 3.71 2.36 -15.87
C ALA A 10 3.57 3.58 -14.95
N MET A 11 3.80 4.79 -15.47
CA MET A 11 3.59 6.03 -14.70
C MET A 11 2.13 6.22 -14.31
N VAL A 12 1.20 6.03 -15.26
CA VAL A 12 -0.25 6.10 -14.99
C VAL A 12 -0.66 5.04 -13.99
N PHE A 13 -0.17 3.80 -14.13
CA PHE A 13 -0.47 2.72 -13.20
C PHE A 13 0.05 3.01 -11.78
N ALA A 14 1.27 3.56 -11.66
CA ALA A 14 1.82 3.98 -10.38
C ALA A 14 0.99 5.10 -9.74
N ALA A 15 0.60 6.12 -10.52
CA ALA A 15 -0.26 7.20 -10.04
C ALA A 15 -1.62 6.68 -9.55
N LEU A 16 -2.26 5.80 -10.31
CA LEU A 16 -3.52 5.15 -9.90
C LEU A 16 -3.34 4.30 -8.65
N SER A 17 -2.20 3.61 -8.51
CA SER A 17 -1.89 2.80 -7.33
C SER A 17 -1.73 3.68 -6.09
N ILE A 18 -1.05 4.83 -6.19
CA ILE A 18 -0.94 5.81 -5.11
C ILE A 18 -2.33 6.33 -4.72
N VAL A 19 -3.16 6.73 -5.69
CA VAL A 19 -4.53 7.17 -5.42
C VAL A 19 -5.34 6.09 -4.70
N ALA A 20 -5.25 4.84 -5.16
CA ALA A 20 -5.93 3.70 -4.54
C ALA A 20 -5.45 3.45 -3.09
N LEU A 21 -4.13 3.54 -2.84
CA LEU A 21 -3.57 3.40 -1.50
C LEU A 21 -4.08 4.52 -0.58
N ILE A 22 -3.96 5.78 -0.97
CA ILE A 22 -4.42 6.93 -0.19
C ILE A 22 -5.94 6.86 0.07
N TRP A 23 -6.71 6.50 -0.96
CA TRP A 23 -8.15 6.27 -0.84
C TRP A 23 -8.44 5.16 0.17
N SER A 24 -7.67 4.07 0.15
CA SER A 24 -7.84 2.97 1.11
C SER A 24 -7.64 3.41 2.55
N GLY A 25 -6.69 4.32 2.82
CA GLY A 25 -6.46 4.85 4.16
C GLY A 25 -7.62 5.73 4.65
N TRP A 26 -8.11 6.62 3.77
CA TRP A 26 -9.31 7.42 4.05
C TRP A 26 -10.53 6.54 4.30
N TRP A 27 -10.78 5.57 3.42
CA TRP A 27 -11.90 4.64 3.52
C TRP A 27 -11.82 3.82 4.81
N THR A 28 -10.64 3.33 5.17
CA THR A 28 -10.40 2.57 6.42
C THR A 28 -10.72 3.41 7.65
N ASN A 29 -10.22 4.65 7.71
CA ASN A 29 -10.50 5.54 8.83
C ASN A 29 -11.99 5.88 8.96
N ARG A 30 -12.71 6.01 7.83
CA ARG A 30 -14.17 6.28 7.82
C ARG A 30 -14.99 5.03 8.16
N ARG A 31 -14.67 3.88 7.56
CA ARG A 31 -15.46 2.63 7.68
C ARG A 31 -15.38 2.00 9.05
N TYR A 32 -14.24 2.14 9.72
CA TYR A 32 -13.97 1.61 11.06
C TYR A 32 -14.02 2.70 12.13
N SER A 33 -14.77 3.78 11.89
CA SER A 33 -14.90 4.91 12.81
C SER A 33 -15.46 4.53 14.18
N CYS A 34 -16.21 3.43 14.26
CA CYS A 34 -16.75 2.87 15.50
C CYS A 34 -15.69 2.25 16.42
N PHE A 35 -14.47 2.03 15.93
CA PHE A 35 -13.36 1.48 16.72
C PHE A 35 -12.33 2.58 16.99
N ASP A 36 -11.99 2.81 18.26
CA ASP A 36 -10.90 3.74 18.63
C ASP A 36 -9.52 3.15 18.35
N ARG A 37 -9.42 1.81 18.46
CA ARG A 37 -8.20 1.04 18.20
C ARG A 37 -8.50 -0.10 17.24
N ILE A 38 -7.56 -0.35 16.33
CA ILE A 38 -7.63 -1.45 15.38
C ILE A 38 -6.34 -2.27 15.46
N PRO A 39 -6.32 -3.53 14.97
CA PRO A 39 -5.12 -4.33 14.95
C PRO A 39 -3.97 -3.61 14.23
N GLY A 40 -2.85 -3.46 14.93
CA GLY A 40 -1.60 -3.00 14.34
C GLY A 40 -0.65 -4.15 13.98
N HIS A 41 -0.83 -5.30 14.61
CA HIS A 41 -0.05 -6.51 14.35
C HIS A 41 -0.94 -7.75 14.29
N TYR A 42 -0.55 -8.68 13.42
CA TYR A 42 -1.17 -9.97 13.25
C TYR A 42 -0.14 -11.09 13.41
N ASP A 43 -0.53 -12.23 14.00
CA ASP A 43 0.28 -13.45 13.96
C ASP A 43 0.18 -14.15 12.58
N PHE A 44 0.94 -15.24 12.38
CA PHE A 44 0.87 -16.04 11.15
C PHE A 44 -0.49 -16.73 10.93
N LYS A 45 -1.35 -16.79 11.96
CA LYS A 45 -2.73 -17.28 11.86
C LYS A 45 -3.71 -16.15 11.51
N GLY A 46 -3.22 -14.91 11.36
CA GLY A 46 -3.99 -13.70 11.08
C GLY A 46 -4.84 -13.23 12.26
N ARG A 47 -4.49 -13.59 13.50
CA ARG A 47 -5.12 -13.10 14.73
C ARG A 47 -4.43 -11.81 15.17
N ALA A 48 -5.22 -10.84 15.62
CA ALA A 48 -4.68 -9.60 16.15
C ALA A 48 -3.90 -9.87 17.44
N THR A 49 -2.63 -9.48 17.48
CA THR A 49 -1.76 -9.64 18.67
C THR A 49 -1.63 -8.33 19.45
N ARG A 50 -1.84 -7.20 18.80
CA ARG A 50 -1.78 -5.86 19.38
C ARG A 50 -2.76 -4.92 18.69
N LEU A 51 -3.43 -4.09 19.48
CA LEU A 51 -4.30 -3.01 19.01
C LEU A 51 -3.58 -1.66 19.15
N ASP A 52 -3.64 -0.84 18.10
CA ASP A 52 -3.01 0.47 18.02
C ASP A 52 -4.04 1.54 17.60
N PRO A 53 -3.75 2.84 17.79
CA PRO A 53 -4.68 3.91 17.45
C PRO A 53 -5.14 3.86 15.99
N ARG A 54 -6.46 3.86 15.77
CA ARG A 54 -7.06 3.68 14.42
C ARG A 54 -6.44 4.60 13.38
N ARG A 55 -6.35 5.90 13.71
CA ARG A 55 -5.88 6.92 12.75
C ARG A 55 -4.44 6.64 12.32
N GLN A 56 -3.58 6.19 13.24
CA GLN A 56 -2.20 5.86 12.90
C GLN A 56 -2.16 4.67 11.95
N MET A 57 -2.85 3.57 12.29
CA MET A 57 -2.86 2.35 11.48
C MET A 57 -3.55 2.52 10.13
N ALA A 58 -4.59 3.34 10.04
CA ALA A 58 -5.29 3.61 8.79
C ALA A 58 -4.42 4.38 7.77
N TRP A 59 -3.46 5.19 8.22
CA TRP A 59 -2.64 6.02 7.34
C TRP A 59 -1.21 5.52 7.16
N LEU A 60 -0.66 4.79 8.13
CA LEU A 60 0.75 4.39 8.14
C LEU A 60 1.14 3.62 6.87
N LEU A 61 0.47 2.50 6.57
CA LEU A 61 0.83 1.67 5.42
C LEU A 61 0.50 2.33 4.07
N PRO A 62 -0.70 2.92 3.85
CA PRO A 62 -1.00 3.66 2.62
C PRO A 62 0.03 4.74 2.27
N VAL A 63 0.40 5.56 3.25
CA VAL A 63 1.35 6.65 3.04
C VAL A 63 2.74 6.09 2.81
N LEU A 64 3.19 5.11 3.62
CA LEU A 64 4.49 4.48 3.45
C LEU A 64 4.64 3.84 2.06
N PHE A 65 3.67 3.03 1.62
CA PHE A 65 3.70 2.40 0.30
C PHE A 65 3.67 3.43 -0.82
N SER A 66 2.89 4.51 -0.66
CA SER A 66 2.85 5.60 -1.65
C SER A 66 4.20 6.33 -1.75
N LEU A 67 4.87 6.59 -0.62
CA LEU A 67 6.21 7.18 -0.59
C LEU A 67 7.25 6.24 -1.20
N LEU A 68 7.15 4.93 -0.98
CA LEU A 68 8.05 3.94 -1.59
C LEU A 68 7.87 3.85 -3.11
N ILE A 69 6.63 3.88 -3.61
CA ILE A 69 6.36 3.93 -5.07
C ILE A 69 6.93 5.23 -5.67
N ALA A 70 6.66 6.37 -5.04
CA ALA A 70 7.16 7.66 -5.50
C ALA A 70 8.70 7.74 -5.47
N GLY A 71 9.31 7.24 -4.39
CA GLY A 71 10.76 7.15 -4.25
C GLY A 71 11.38 6.23 -5.29
N TYR A 72 10.80 5.06 -5.52
CA TYR A 72 11.24 4.13 -6.57
C TYR A 72 11.15 4.77 -7.97
N GLY A 73 10.06 5.49 -8.27
CA GLY A 73 9.93 6.25 -9.51
C GLY A 73 10.98 7.35 -9.66
N THR A 74 11.27 8.06 -8.57
CA THR A 74 12.29 9.12 -8.54
C THR A 74 13.69 8.57 -8.80
N LEU A 75 14.01 7.39 -8.27
CA LEU A 75 15.32 6.76 -8.48
C LEU A 75 15.62 6.53 -9.97
N PHE A 76 14.63 6.20 -10.80
CA PHE A 76 14.85 6.03 -12.25
C PHE A 76 15.25 7.32 -12.96
N HIS A 77 14.89 8.48 -12.42
CA HIS A 77 15.34 9.77 -12.96
C HIS A 77 16.74 10.16 -12.48
N LEU A 78 17.21 9.57 -11.38
CA LEU A 78 18.51 9.88 -10.78
C LEU A 78 19.60 8.89 -11.18
N VAL A 79 19.24 7.63 -11.46
CA VAL A 79 20.18 6.58 -11.84
C VAL A 79 20.43 6.62 -13.35
N PRO A 80 21.70 6.73 -13.81
CA PRO A 80 22.05 6.69 -15.23
C PRO A 80 21.53 5.42 -15.90
N ALA A 81 21.07 5.54 -17.15
CA ALA A 81 20.45 4.45 -17.90
C ALA A 81 21.40 3.25 -18.08
N GLU A 82 22.71 3.48 -18.08
CA GLU A 82 23.75 2.45 -18.22
C GLU A 82 23.82 1.52 -16.99
N LEU A 83 23.34 1.98 -15.83
CA LEU A 83 23.28 1.20 -14.60
C LEU A 83 21.91 0.55 -14.39
N GLN A 84 20.94 0.83 -15.26
CA GLN A 84 19.60 0.25 -15.19
C GLN A 84 19.60 -1.12 -15.87
N ASN A 85 19.37 -2.17 -15.09
CA ASN A 85 19.25 -3.53 -15.59
C ASN A 85 17.78 -3.86 -15.91
N GLY A 86 17.48 -4.19 -17.16
CA GLY A 86 16.14 -4.58 -17.61
C GLY A 86 15.17 -3.41 -17.80
N ASP A 87 13.90 -3.71 -18.10
CA ASP A 87 12.87 -2.69 -18.32
C ASP A 87 12.36 -2.11 -16.98
N PRO A 88 12.61 -0.82 -16.68
CA PRO A 88 12.17 -0.18 -15.45
C PRO A 88 10.64 -0.15 -15.28
N SER A 89 9.90 -0.17 -16.39
CA SER A 89 8.43 -0.15 -16.40
C SER A 89 7.84 -1.41 -15.77
N VAL A 90 8.44 -2.57 -16.07
CA VAL A 90 8.02 -3.85 -15.50
C VAL A 90 8.27 -3.86 -13.99
N GLY A 91 9.44 -3.39 -13.55
CA GLY A 91 9.76 -3.25 -12.13
C GLY A 91 8.76 -2.37 -11.38
N MET A 92 8.41 -1.22 -11.96
CA MET A 92 7.42 -0.31 -11.39
C MET A 92 6.04 -0.95 -11.22
N VAL A 93 5.55 -1.62 -12.27
CA VAL A 93 4.24 -2.30 -12.22
C VAL A 93 4.23 -3.39 -11.16
N LEU A 94 5.31 -4.19 -11.06
CA LEU A 94 5.45 -5.23 -10.04
C LEU A 94 5.43 -4.66 -8.62
N VAL A 95 6.19 -3.60 -8.35
CA VAL A 95 6.20 -2.92 -7.04
C VAL A 95 4.81 -2.43 -6.67
N CYS A 96 4.10 -1.79 -7.61
CA CYS A 96 2.74 -1.32 -7.40
C CYS A 96 1.77 -2.47 -7.06
N LEU A 97 1.82 -3.57 -7.82
CA LEU A 97 0.99 -4.75 -7.59
C LEU A 97 1.25 -5.37 -6.22
N VAL A 98 2.52 -5.52 -5.83
CA VAL A 98 2.90 -6.08 -4.53
C VAL A 98 2.37 -5.23 -3.38
N PHE A 99 2.50 -3.90 -3.45
CA PHE A 99 1.99 -3.03 -2.38
C PHE A 99 0.47 -2.95 -2.35
N LEU A 100 -0.21 -2.95 -3.50
CA LEU A 100 -1.68 -3.03 -3.53
C LEU A 100 -2.18 -4.36 -2.96
N ALA A 101 -1.52 -5.48 -3.29
CA ALA A 101 -1.87 -6.79 -2.75
C ALA A 101 -1.62 -6.86 -1.24
N ALA A 102 -0.48 -6.33 -0.77
CA ALA A 102 -0.17 -6.25 0.66
C ALA A 102 -1.20 -5.41 1.42
N GLN A 103 -1.59 -4.24 0.88
CA GLN A 103 -2.63 -3.40 1.46
C GLN A 103 -3.99 -4.10 1.45
N GLY A 104 -4.34 -4.78 0.36
CA GLY A 104 -5.56 -5.58 0.25
C GLY A 104 -5.63 -6.69 1.32
N LEU A 105 -4.52 -7.38 1.56
CA LEU A 105 -4.40 -8.41 2.60
C LEU A 105 -4.63 -7.82 4.00
N VAL A 106 -4.02 -6.66 4.29
CA VAL A 106 -4.21 -5.97 5.58
C VAL A 106 -5.68 -5.57 5.78
N LEU A 107 -6.31 -5.01 4.74
CA LEU A 107 -7.73 -4.63 4.81
C LEU A 107 -8.64 -5.84 4.98
N TRP A 108 -8.31 -6.96 4.33
CA TRP A 108 -9.05 -8.22 4.49
C TRP A 108 -8.94 -8.76 5.92
N LEU A 109 -7.73 -8.77 6.51
CA LEU A 109 -7.52 -9.17 7.91
C LEU A 109 -8.26 -8.25 8.87
N LEU A 110 -8.26 -6.95 8.62
CA LEU A 110 -8.99 -5.96 9.41
C LEU A 110 -10.50 -6.17 9.33
N ALA A 111 -11.04 -6.42 8.14
CA ALA A 111 -12.46 -6.71 7.94
C ALA A 111 -12.88 -7.98 8.68
N ARG A 112 -12.09 -9.05 8.56
CA ARG A 112 -12.34 -10.32 9.27
C ARG A 112 -12.34 -10.13 10.78
N TRP A 113 -11.36 -9.39 11.32
CA TRP A 113 -11.32 -9.06 12.74
C TRP A 113 -12.54 -8.23 13.17
N ALA A 114 -12.90 -7.20 12.41
CA ALA A 114 -14.02 -6.32 12.74
C ALA A 114 -15.37 -7.06 12.72
N GLN A 115 -15.53 -8.10 11.90
CA GLN A 115 -16.70 -8.97 11.90
C GLN A 115 -16.76 -9.82 13.17
N ALA A 116 -15.65 -10.40 13.60
CA ALA A 116 -15.59 -11.18 14.84
C ALA A 116 -16.00 -10.34 16.06
N GLN A 117 -15.50 -9.10 16.16
CA GLN A 117 -15.84 -8.21 17.27
C GLN A 117 -17.33 -7.81 17.34
N ARG A 118 -18.07 -7.91 16.23
CA ARG A 118 -19.51 -7.61 16.19
C ARG A 118 -20.38 -8.82 16.52
N GLY A 119 -19.83 -10.03 16.46
CA GLY A 119 -20.53 -11.25 16.86
C GLY A 119 -20.48 -11.54 18.36
N ASP A 120 -19.52 -10.94 19.06
CA ASP A 120 -19.31 -11.10 20.51
C ASP A 120 -20.02 -10.01 21.36
N THR A 121 -20.81 -9.13 20.73
CA THR A 121 -21.70 -8.14 21.37
C THR A 121 -23.14 -8.50 21.16
#